data_AF-A0A377Z0Y0-F1
#
_entry.id   AF-A0A377Z0Y0-F1
#
_cell.length_a   1.000
_cell.length_b   1.000
_cell.length_c   1.000
_cell.angle_alpha   90.00
_cell.angle_beta   90.00
_cell.angle_gamma   90.00
#
_symmetry.space_group_name_H-M   'P 1'
#
loop_
_entity.id
_entity.type
_entity.pdbx_description
1 polymer ?
#
loop_
_entity_poly.entity_id
_entity_poly.type
_entity_poly.pdbx_seq_one_letter_code
_entity_poly.pdbx_strand_id
1 'polypeptide(L)'
;MKVDKLYIRSRFKNLENVKVDFDENHLMTVVVGRNGSGKSNVLEALVSIFRNLDLGEAPAFSYELTYRLGEPHKPNRPSNRWLEITIDADPNRGTLAKQYEVRMRNLLNDSLPEDIFDEKTLGIVIPFSKVKRNKEGKAPYLPNYVFAYYSGPSDRLESYFKKHRTDFYRHLLNDKPDKKLNLKGDIRPLFYAKPYHSQFVLLAFFLSDENSPQRTFIKEHLGIEDLDSIHFVMRQPGWAKQKGELFWGARGVVRRFLDELIKYTLAPIKVTRQEDTSLTGSHVRNEFFHLFLPNVEVLHTFAKGLSDDELFKMLESTLLSEIISEVSIRVKVSSSKVPLTFRELSEGEQQLLTVLGLLKFTGGKDSLFLLDEPDTHLNPSWAIKYLKFLREFVPNHETSHLLMVTHHPLAIAELKKQQVQVMWRDDEYNVHSQEPYIDPRGAGFMATLTEVFGLNTTLDLETQKLLDDRNELAHIESRTEAQSNQLDLLNDELNRLGFSFENRDPLYSEFLLAWQDLKYSERPPLTPDKAAQRRVAMKKVIEVLQAKKASE
;
A
#
# COMPACT_ATOMS: atom_id res chain seq x y z
N MET A 1 -4.14 -14.92 2.71
CA MET A 1 -5.35 -14.12 2.78
C MET A 1 -5.55 -13.45 1.44
N LYS A 2 -6.79 -13.46 0.94
CA LYS A 2 -7.26 -12.68 -0.21
C LYS A 2 -8.57 -12.02 0.15
N VAL A 3 -8.63 -10.68 0.18
CA VAL A 3 -9.92 -9.98 0.22
C VAL A 3 -10.62 -10.17 -1.14
N ASP A 4 -11.89 -10.52 -1.11
CA ASP A 4 -12.74 -10.70 -2.31
C ASP A 4 -13.62 -9.45 -2.46
N LYS A 5 -14.60 -9.27 -1.58
CA LYS A 5 -15.58 -8.16 -1.69
C LYS A 5 -15.79 -7.45 -0.38
N LEU A 6 -15.97 -6.13 -0.45
CA LEU A 6 -16.45 -5.30 0.65
C LEU A 6 -17.69 -4.52 0.21
N TYR A 7 -18.77 -4.62 0.99
CA TYR A 7 -19.94 -3.79 0.85
C TYR A 7 -20.16 -2.98 2.12
N ILE A 8 -19.97 -1.66 2.04
CA ILE A 8 -20.23 -0.73 3.15
C ILE A 8 -21.67 -0.24 3.00
N ARG A 9 -22.56 -0.69 3.90
CA ARG A 9 -24.00 -0.38 3.82
C ARG A 9 -24.35 0.93 4.50
N SER A 10 -23.85 1.15 5.72
CA SER A 10 -24.07 2.41 6.43
C SER A 10 -22.86 3.31 6.35
N ARG A 11 -23.07 4.61 6.49
CA ARG A 11 -22.03 5.64 6.43
C ARG A 11 -20.78 5.32 7.27
N PHE A 12 -19.65 5.20 6.59
CA PHE A 12 -18.30 5.28 7.14
C PHE A 12 -17.56 6.43 6.44
N LYS A 13 -17.48 7.58 7.12
CA LYS A 13 -16.97 8.83 6.55
C LYS A 13 -17.75 9.28 5.31
N ASN A 14 -17.14 9.19 4.12
CA ASN A 14 -17.78 9.49 2.83
C ASN A 14 -18.18 8.22 2.05
N LEU A 15 -18.01 7.03 2.64
CA LEU A 15 -18.44 5.77 2.03
C LEU A 15 -19.81 5.40 2.60
N GLU A 16 -20.82 5.35 1.75
CA GLU A 16 -22.17 4.93 2.10
C GLU A 16 -22.76 4.18 0.91
N ASN A 17 -23.30 2.99 1.15
CA ASN A 17 -23.80 2.09 0.11
C ASN A 17 -22.77 1.77 -1.01
N VAL A 18 -21.50 1.60 -0.66
CA VAL A 18 -20.40 1.38 -1.63
C VAL A 18 -19.99 -0.09 -1.66
N LYS A 19 -19.92 -0.68 -2.87
CA LYS A 19 -19.37 -2.01 -3.11
C LYS A 19 -18.01 -1.90 -3.79
N VAL A 20 -17.03 -2.65 -3.31
CA VAL A 20 -15.70 -2.75 -3.90
C VAL A 20 -15.38 -4.22 -4.08
N ASP A 21 -15.06 -4.60 -5.32
CA ASP A 21 -14.56 -5.92 -5.69
C ASP A 21 -13.04 -5.85 -5.78
N PHE A 22 -12.35 -6.70 -5.03
CA PHE A 22 -10.90 -6.73 -4.97
C PHE A 22 -10.28 -7.87 -5.77
N ASP A 23 -11.09 -8.72 -6.42
CA ASP A 23 -10.67 -9.92 -7.15
C ASP A 23 -9.61 -10.76 -6.39
N GLU A 24 -10.09 -11.76 -5.68
CA GLU A 24 -9.30 -12.61 -4.83
C GLU A 24 -8.29 -13.50 -5.57
N ASN A 25 -8.35 -13.56 -6.90
CA ASN A 25 -7.47 -14.37 -7.74
C ASN A 25 -6.12 -13.68 -8.03
N HIS A 26 -6.00 -12.39 -7.72
CA HIS A 26 -4.77 -11.63 -7.96
C HIS A 26 -3.99 -11.38 -6.67
N LEU A 27 -2.67 -11.18 -6.80
CA LEU A 27 -1.83 -10.75 -5.67
C LEU A 27 -2.17 -9.33 -5.20
N MET A 28 -2.49 -8.47 -6.17
CA MET A 28 -2.57 -7.03 -5.95
C MET A 28 -3.82 -6.47 -6.62
N THR A 29 -4.46 -5.57 -5.90
CA THR A 29 -5.55 -4.73 -6.39
C THR A 29 -5.25 -3.28 -6.07
N VAL A 30 -5.36 -2.42 -7.08
CA VAL A 30 -5.02 -1.02 -7.01
C VAL A 30 -6.26 -0.16 -7.15
N VAL A 31 -6.51 0.67 -6.15
CA VAL A 31 -7.62 1.61 -6.12
C VAL A 31 -7.13 2.97 -6.61
N VAL A 32 -7.71 3.45 -7.70
CA VAL A 32 -7.39 4.73 -8.35
C VAL A 32 -8.62 5.62 -8.43
N GLY A 33 -8.43 6.90 -8.77
CA GLY A 33 -9.53 7.84 -8.92
C GLY A 33 -9.25 9.20 -8.29
N ARG A 34 -10.19 10.13 -8.47
CA ARG A 34 -10.00 11.55 -8.12
C ARG A 34 -9.82 11.78 -6.60
N ASN A 35 -9.24 12.92 -6.24
CA ASN A 35 -9.13 13.32 -4.83
C ASN A 35 -10.52 13.39 -4.20
N GLY A 36 -10.66 12.88 -2.98
CA GLY A 36 -11.94 12.85 -2.27
C GLY A 36 -12.92 11.75 -2.72
N SER A 37 -12.55 10.85 -3.64
CA SER A 37 -13.42 9.72 -4.05
C SER A 37 -13.52 8.59 -3.02
N GLY A 38 -12.80 8.68 -1.89
CA GLY A 38 -12.89 7.69 -0.79
C GLY A 38 -11.87 6.56 -0.81
N LYS A 39 -10.87 6.56 -1.71
CA LYS A 39 -9.83 5.53 -1.84
C LYS A 39 -9.14 5.15 -0.53
N SER A 40 -8.52 6.11 0.16
CA SER A 40 -7.88 5.90 1.46
C SER A 40 -8.89 5.47 2.54
N ASN A 41 -10.15 5.91 2.42
CA ASN A 41 -11.20 5.50 3.35
C ASN A 41 -11.60 4.02 3.17
N VAL A 42 -11.41 3.43 1.99
CA VAL A 42 -11.58 1.97 1.79
C VAL A 42 -10.53 1.20 2.57
N LEU A 43 -9.26 1.61 2.51
CA LEU A 43 -8.19 0.99 3.31
C LEU A 43 -8.45 1.18 4.82
N GLU A 44 -8.88 2.36 5.25
CA GLU A 44 -9.24 2.61 6.65
C GLU A 44 -10.45 1.80 7.11
N ALA A 45 -11.44 1.58 6.24
CA ALA A 45 -12.58 0.72 6.53
C ALA A 45 -12.11 -0.72 6.81
N LEU A 46 -11.25 -1.27 5.94
CA LEU A 46 -10.66 -2.60 6.13
C LEU A 46 -9.84 -2.69 7.43
N VAL A 47 -9.00 -1.69 7.72
CA VAL A 47 -8.27 -1.65 9.00
C VAL A 47 -9.23 -1.63 10.18
N SER A 48 -10.26 -0.78 10.15
CA SER A 48 -11.25 -0.69 11.23
C SER A 48 -11.98 -2.02 11.42
N ILE A 49 -12.34 -2.71 10.33
CA ILE A 49 -13.00 -4.01 10.36
C ILE A 49 -12.11 -5.05 11.04
N PHE A 50 -10.89 -5.28 10.53
CA PHE A 50 -10.01 -6.29 11.08
C PHE A 50 -9.54 -5.97 12.49
N ARG A 51 -9.34 -4.69 12.82
CA ARG A 51 -9.06 -4.23 14.18
C ARG A 51 -10.16 -4.65 15.15
N ASN A 52 -11.42 -4.35 14.83
CA ASN A 52 -12.52 -4.61 15.75
C ASN A 52 -12.81 -6.11 15.87
N LEU A 53 -12.70 -6.87 14.78
CA LEU A 53 -12.79 -8.33 14.80
C LEU A 53 -11.69 -8.96 15.67
N ASP A 54 -10.44 -8.51 15.52
CA ASP A 54 -9.30 -9.05 16.26
C ASP A 54 -9.41 -8.75 17.77
N LEU A 55 -9.83 -7.53 18.13
CA LEU A 55 -10.03 -7.08 19.51
C LEU A 55 -11.34 -7.56 20.15
N GLY A 56 -12.29 -8.07 19.35
CA GLY A 56 -13.63 -8.39 19.81
C GLY A 56 -14.46 -7.16 20.21
N GLU A 57 -14.31 -6.04 19.50
CA GLU A 57 -15.07 -4.80 19.68
C GLU A 57 -16.28 -4.75 18.73
N ALA A 58 -17.24 -3.86 18.97
CA ALA A 58 -18.41 -3.66 18.11
C ALA A 58 -18.01 -3.12 16.72
N PRO A 59 -18.76 -3.41 15.64
CA PRO A 59 -18.46 -2.86 14.33
C PRO A 59 -18.74 -1.36 14.34
N ALA A 60 -17.89 -0.56 13.68
CA ALA A 60 -18.06 0.89 13.63
C ALA A 60 -19.16 1.35 12.66
N PHE A 61 -19.54 0.49 11.72
CA PHE A 61 -20.53 0.71 10.67
C PHE A 61 -21.05 -0.65 10.18
N SER A 62 -22.15 -0.65 9.44
CA SER A 62 -22.74 -1.83 8.82
C SER A 62 -22.01 -2.19 7.52
N TYR A 63 -21.59 -3.45 7.38
CA TYR A 63 -20.90 -3.93 6.19
C TYR A 63 -21.09 -5.44 5.95
N GLU A 64 -20.76 -5.87 4.74
CA GLU A 64 -20.49 -7.26 4.37
C GLU A 64 -19.07 -7.36 3.83
N LEU A 65 -18.30 -8.34 4.30
CA LEU A 65 -16.93 -8.57 3.87
C LEU A 65 -16.72 -10.05 3.59
N THR A 66 -16.23 -10.37 2.40
CA THR A 66 -15.82 -11.72 2.01
C THR A 66 -14.32 -11.75 1.76
N TYR A 67 -13.65 -12.78 2.29
CA TYR A 67 -12.23 -13.01 2.07
C TYR A 67 -11.86 -14.49 2.21
N ARG A 68 -10.75 -14.88 1.60
CA ARG A 68 -10.18 -16.22 1.69
C ARG A 68 -8.93 -16.26 2.55
N LEU A 69 -8.72 -17.39 3.22
CA LEU A 69 -7.56 -17.68 4.06
C LEU A 69 -6.94 -19.02 3.66
N GLY A 70 -5.62 -19.12 3.71
CA GLY A 70 -4.88 -20.29 3.24
C GLY A 70 -4.78 -20.34 1.71
N GLU A 71 -4.52 -21.53 1.17
CA GLU A 71 -4.20 -21.76 -0.25
C GLU A 71 -4.82 -23.08 -0.74
N PRO A 72 -5.14 -23.24 -2.04
CA PRO A 72 -5.62 -24.52 -2.58
C PRO A 72 -4.52 -25.59 -2.59
N HIS A 73 -4.91 -26.86 -2.75
CA HIS A 73 -3.95 -27.93 -3.05
C HIS A 73 -3.22 -27.64 -4.37
N LYS A 74 -1.89 -27.80 -4.38
CA LYS A 74 -1.08 -27.77 -5.61
C LYS A 74 -0.46 -29.16 -5.86
N PRO A 75 -0.16 -29.53 -7.13
CA PRO A 75 0.58 -30.74 -7.43
C PRO A 75 1.89 -30.75 -6.65
N ASN A 76 2.04 -31.66 -5.68
CA ASN A 76 3.18 -31.80 -4.76
C ASN A 76 3.27 -30.82 -3.58
N ARG A 77 2.25 -30.00 -3.33
CA ARG A 77 2.17 -29.16 -2.12
C ARG A 77 0.74 -29.19 -1.57
N PRO A 78 0.41 -30.16 -0.71
CA PRO A 78 -0.90 -30.21 -0.08
C PRO A 78 -1.06 -29.00 0.84
N SER A 79 -2.27 -28.43 0.86
CA SER A 79 -2.64 -27.38 1.78
C SER A 79 -3.41 -27.95 2.95
N ASN A 80 -3.17 -27.39 4.14
CA ASN A 80 -3.90 -27.76 5.36
C ASN A 80 -5.11 -26.86 5.61
N ARG A 81 -5.26 -25.78 4.83
CA ARG A 81 -6.27 -24.76 5.05
C ARG A 81 -6.58 -24.02 3.75
N TRP A 82 -7.85 -23.98 3.37
CA TRP A 82 -8.38 -23.06 2.37
C TRP A 82 -9.82 -22.74 2.73
N LEU A 83 -10.04 -21.55 3.29
CA LEU A 83 -11.31 -21.14 3.86
C LEU A 83 -11.80 -19.88 3.17
N GLU A 84 -13.09 -19.81 2.90
CA GLU A 84 -13.78 -18.56 2.56
C GLU A 84 -14.59 -18.13 3.78
N ILE A 85 -14.41 -16.89 4.20
CA ILE A 85 -15.06 -16.28 5.35
C ILE A 85 -15.94 -15.15 4.85
N THR A 86 -17.21 -15.16 5.25
CA THR A 86 -18.15 -14.06 5.03
C THR A 86 -18.53 -13.49 6.38
N ILE A 87 -18.38 -12.18 6.53
CA ILE A 87 -18.74 -11.43 7.72
C ILE A 87 -19.83 -10.45 7.34
N ASP A 88 -21.01 -10.63 7.90
CA ASP A 88 -22.08 -9.64 7.86
C ASP A 88 -22.19 -8.98 9.23
N ALA A 89 -21.93 -7.67 9.28
CA ALA A 89 -21.88 -6.92 10.53
C ALA A 89 -22.79 -5.70 10.50
N ASP A 90 -23.47 -5.42 11.61
CA ASP A 90 -24.32 -4.25 11.78
C ASP A 90 -24.34 -3.81 13.25
N PRO A 91 -23.89 -2.57 13.56
CA PRO A 91 -23.85 -2.07 14.94
C PRO A 91 -25.23 -2.02 15.61
N ASN A 92 -26.32 -1.98 14.84
CA ASN A 92 -27.66 -1.85 15.39
C ASN A 92 -28.28 -3.20 15.80
N ARG A 93 -27.64 -4.34 15.48
CA ARG A 93 -28.13 -5.69 15.85
C ARG A 93 -27.84 -6.02 17.32
N GLY A 94 -28.55 -5.37 18.25
CA GLY A 94 -28.62 -5.75 19.66
C GLY A 94 -27.25 -5.98 20.34
N THR A 95 -27.06 -7.15 20.96
CA THR A 95 -25.83 -7.50 21.67
C THR A 95 -24.63 -7.66 20.74
N LEU A 96 -23.40 -7.43 21.21
CA LEU A 96 -22.17 -7.59 20.45
C LEU A 96 -22.08 -8.90 19.62
N ALA A 97 -22.51 -10.03 20.18
CA ALA A 97 -22.47 -11.31 19.45
C ALA A 97 -23.48 -11.39 18.28
N LYS A 98 -24.57 -10.63 18.34
CA LYS A 98 -25.59 -10.51 17.28
C LYS A 98 -25.22 -9.45 16.24
N GLN A 99 -24.32 -8.53 16.58
CA GLN A 99 -23.76 -7.54 15.66
C GLN A 99 -22.86 -8.15 14.59
N TYR A 100 -22.47 -9.42 14.74
CA TYR A 100 -21.62 -10.16 13.80
C TYR A 100 -22.24 -11.50 13.44
N GLU A 101 -22.58 -11.68 12.18
CA GLU A 101 -22.93 -12.96 11.58
C GLU A 101 -21.74 -13.43 10.73
N VAL A 102 -21.07 -14.49 11.18
CA VAL A 102 -19.87 -15.00 10.52
C VAL A 102 -20.13 -16.39 9.97
N ARG A 103 -19.85 -16.58 8.68
CA ARG A 103 -19.98 -17.85 7.97
C ARG A 103 -18.63 -18.28 7.41
N MET A 104 -18.36 -19.58 7.44
CA MET A 104 -17.13 -20.17 6.91
C MET A 104 -17.45 -21.32 5.97
N ARG A 105 -16.81 -21.32 4.81
CA ARG A 105 -16.84 -22.40 3.83
C ARG A 105 -15.44 -22.98 3.66
N ASN A 106 -15.30 -24.31 3.72
CA ASN A 106 -14.01 -24.98 3.55
C ASN A 106 -13.83 -25.43 2.11
N LEU A 107 -13.02 -24.68 1.37
CA LEU A 107 -12.80 -24.85 -0.06
C LEU A 107 -11.89 -26.06 -0.39
N LEU A 108 -11.21 -26.68 0.58
CA LEU A 108 -10.43 -27.90 0.33
C LEU A 108 -11.32 -29.12 0.12
N ASN A 109 -12.47 -29.17 0.80
CA ASN A 109 -13.36 -30.33 0.83
C ASN A 109 -14.59 -30.17 -0.06
N ASP A 110 -14.79 -28.99 -0.65
CA ASP A 110 -15.83 -28.75 -1.64
C ASP A 110 -15.47 -29.44 -2.95
N SER A 111 -15.80 -30.72 -3.01
CA SER A 111 -16.22 -31.30 -4.29
C SER A 111 -17.53 -30.60 -4.64
N LEU A 112 -17.54 -29.75 -5.68
CA LEU A 112 -18.75 -29.16 -6.24
C LEU A 112 -19.80 -30.27 -6.44
N PRO A 113 -20.93 -30.29 -5.70
CA PRO A 113 -22.01 -31.19 -6.04
C PRO A 113 -22.68 -30.66 -7.32
N GLU A 114 -22.95 -31.53 -8.29
CA GLU A 114 -23.66 -31.21 -9.54
C GLU A 114 -25.13 -30.76 -9.33
N ASP A 115 -25.63 -30.75 -8.10
CA ASP A 115 -27.02 -30.40 -7.79
C ASP A 115 -27.17 -28.92 -7.38
N ILE A 116 -27.63 -28.13 -8.36
CA ILE A 116 -27.84 -26.67 -8.32
C ILE A 116 -28.99 -26.24 -7.36
N PHE A 117 -29.65 -27.17 -6.66
CA PHE A 117 -30.89 -26.89 -5.91
C PHE A 117 -30.91 -27.32 -4.44
N ASP A 118 -29.77 -27.63 -3.81
CA ASP A 118 -29.73 -27.94 -2.37
C ASP A 118 -29.26 -26.71 -1.56
N GLU A 119 -30.09 -26.26 -0.59
CA GLU A 119 -29.85 -25.17 0.38
C GLU A 119 -28.61 -25.39 1.30
N LYS A 120 -27.75 -26.37 1.00
CA LYS A 120 -26.49 -26.69 1.70
C LYS A 120 -25.28 -25.84 1.27
N THR A 121 -25.49 -24.84 0.41
CA THR A 121 -24.47 -23.86 -0.03
C THR A 121 -24.21 -22.73 0.99
N LEU A 122 -24.95 -22.70 2.10
CA LEU A 122 -24.78 -21.70 3.16
C LEU A 122 -23.73 -22.20 4.16
N GLY A 123 -22.50 -21.65 4.09
CA GLY A 123 -21.36 -22.06 4.93
C GLY A 123 -21.65 -22.13 6.44
N ILE A 124 -20.78 -22.81 7.19
CA ILE A 124 -20.92 -23.08 8.63
C ILE A 124 -20.90 -21.77 9.43
N VAL A 125 -21.92 -21.55 10.26
CA VAL A 125 -21.99 -20.38 11.15
C VAL A 125 -20.96 -20.50 12.28
N ILE A 126 -20.14 -19.47 12.45
CA ILE A 126 -19.08 -19.40 13.47
C ILE A 126 -19.49 -18.40 14.56
N PRO A 127 -19.53 -18.81 15.85
CA PRO A 127 -19.72 -17.87 16.95
C PRO A 127 -18.63 -16.79 16.97
N PHE A 128 -19.02 -15.52 17.11
CA PHE A 128 -18.08 -14.39 17.13
C PHE A 128 -16.95 -14.54 18.15
N SER A 129 -17.22 -15.21 19.29
CA SER A 129 -16.21 -15.50 20.31
C SER A 129 -15.04 -16.36 19.82
N LYS A 130 -15.21 -17.13 18.74
CA LYS A 130 -14.18 -17.95 18.09
C LYS A 130 -13.44 -17.22 16.97
N VAL A 131 -13.97 -16.09 16.50
CA VAL A 131 -13.39 -15.28 15.42
C VAL A 131 -12.26 -14.40 15.95
N LYS A 132 -12.50 -13.73 17.08
CA LYS A 132 -11.51 -12.86 17.72
C LYS A 132 -10.25 -13.61 18.15
N ARG A 133 -9.16 -12.86 18.28
CA ARG A 133 -7.90 -13.44 18.75
C ARG A 133 -7.99 -13.85 20.21
N ASN A 134 -7.55 -15.07 20.50
CA ASN A 134 -7.54 -15.61 21.86
C ASN A 134 -6.32 -15.14 22.67
N LYS A 135 -6.25 -15.53 23.95
CA LYS A 135 -5.16 -15.15 24.87
C LYS A 135 -3.82 -15.78 24.51
N GLU A 136 -3.84 -16.81 23.67
CA GLU A 136 -2.68 -17.51 23.11
C GLU A 136 -2.25 -16.92 21.76
N GLY A 137 -2.88 -15.83 21.30
CA GLY A 137 -2.53 -15.15 20.05
C GLY A 137 -3.07 -15.80 18.77
N LYS A 138 -3.89 -16.85 18.88
CA LYS A 138 -4.48 -17.57 17.74
C LYS A 138 -5.81 -16.94 17.31
N ALA A 139 -5.98 -16.77 16.00
CA ALA A 139 -7.21 -16.30 15.38
C ALA A 139 -7.46 -17.09 14.06
N PRO A 140 -8.12 -18.26 14.12
CA PRO A 140 -8.20 -19.17 12.98
C PRO A 140 -9.00 -18.60 11.79
N TYR A 141 -9.89 -17.64 12.03
CA TYR A 141 -10.74 -17.05 10.99
C TYR A 141 -10.33 -15.65 10.57
N LEU A 142 -9.19 -15.15 11.06
CA LEU A 142 -8.64 -13.84 10.70
C LEU A 142 -7.30 -14.01 9.98
N PRO A 143 -6.82 -12.99 9.24
CA PRO A 143 -5.43 -12.94 8.83
C PRO A 143 -4.51 -13.05 10.05
N ASN A 144 -3.32 -13.63 9.84
CA ASN A 144 -2.32 -13.51 10.90
C ASN A 144 -1.85 -12.06 10.99
N TYR A 145 -1.75 -11.38 9.84
CA TYR A 145 -1.26 -10.01 9.80
C TYR A 145 -2.04 -9.08 8.87
N VAL A 146 -2.27 -7.86 9.35
CA VAL A 146 -2.71 -6.71 8.56
C VAL A 146 -1.67 -5.61 8.70
N PHE A 147 -1.01 -5.30 7.59
CA PHE A 147 -0.02 -4.23 7.48
C PHE A 147 -0.64 -3.01 6.84
N ALA A 148 -0.30 -1.85 7.38
CA ALA A 148 -0.64 -0.58 6.74
C ALA A 148 0.60 0.31 6.61
N TYR A 149 0.71 0.97 5.47
CA TYR A 149 1.69 2.02 5.21
C TYR A 149 0.95 3.22 4.60
N TYR A 150 1.31 4.42 5.04
CA TYR A 150 0.87 5.68 4.44
C TYR A 150 2.07 6.62 4.37
N SER A 151 2.25 7.24 3.20
CA SER A 151 3.37 8.17 2.94
C SER A 151 3.11 9.58 3.46
N GLY A 152 1.85 9.98 3.63
CA GLY A 152 1.52 11.33 4.09
C GLY A 152 1.75 11.57 5.59
N PRO A 153 1.71 12.84 6.03
CA PRO A 153 2.03 13.23 7.40
C PRO A 153 0.91 12.94 8.42
N SER A 154 -0.28 12.55 7.97
CA SER A 154 -1.42 12.30 8.86
C SER A 154 -1.25 11.01 9.67
N ASP A 155 -1.60 11.07 10.94
CA ASP A 155 -1.65 9.93 11.86
C ASP A 155 -3.01 9.21 11.88
N ARG A 156 -3.94 9.62 11.00
CA ARG A 156 -5.32 9.09 10.99
C ARG A 156 -5.37 7.58 10.84
N LEU A 157 -4.64 7.02 9.87
CA LEU A 157 -4.56 5.57 9.67
C LEU A 157 -3.79 4.88 10.82
N GLU A 158 -2.73 5.50 11.34
CA GLU A 158 -1.95 4.97 12.48
C GLU A 158 -2.82 4.79 13.73
N SER A 159 -3.76 5.70 13.98
CA SER A 159 -4.58 5.72 15.20
C SER A 159 -5.29 4.38 15.47
N TYR A 160 -5.70 3.66 14.41
CA TYR A 160 -6.33 2.35 14.51
C TYR A 160 -5.41 1.27 15.10
N PHE A 161 -4.10 1.39 14.91
CA PHE A 161 -3.10 0.42 15.35
C PHE A 161 -2.62 0.63 16.78
N LYS A 162 -3.00 1.76 17.41
CA LYS A 162 -2.51 2.16 18.74
C LYS A 162 -2.74 1.08 19.80
N LYS A 163 -3.94 0.48 19.83
CA LYS A 163 -4.29 -0.54 20.84
C LYS A 163 -3.45 -1.81 20.69
N HIS A 164 -3.32 -2.34 19.47
CA HIS A 164 -2.43 -3.49 19.18
C HIS A 164 -0.97 -3.21 19.52
N ARG A 165 -0.47 -2.00 19.20
CA ARG A 165 0.88 -1.57 19.58
C ARG A 165 1.06 -1.54 21.10
N THR A 166 0.11 -0.95 21.81
CA THR A 166 0.17 -0.87 23.28
C THR A 166 0.04 -2.24 23.95
N ASP A 167 -0.83 -3.12 23.46
CA ASP A 167 -0.99 -4.47 24.02
C ASP A 167 0.25 -5.32 23.80
N PHE A 168 0.86 -5.23 22.61
CA PHE A 168 2.14 -5.88 22.32
C PHE A 168 3.27 -5.33 23.20
N TYR A 169 3.36 -4.01 23.36
CA TYR A 169 4.31 -3.37 24.27
C TYR A 169 4.15 -3.84 25.73
N ARG A 170 2.92 -3.88 26.24
CA ARG A 170 2.64 -4.42 27.59
C ARG A 170 3.04 -5.88 27.70
N HIS A 171 2.89 -6.67 26.64
CA HIS A 171 3.32 -8.06 26.62
C HIS A 171 4.86 -8.16 26.69
N LEU A 172 5.59 -7.33 25.94
CA LEU A 172 7.06 -7.24 26.01
C LEU A 172 7.57 -6.92 27.43
N LEU A 173 6.92 -6.01 28.15
CA LEU A 173 7.30 -5.65 29.52
C LEU A 173 7.01 -6.74 30.55
N ASN A 174 5.98 -7.56 30.31
CA ASN A 174 5.46 -8.55 31.24
C ASN A 174 5.93 -9.98 30.92
N ASP A 175 7.10 -10.14 30.30
CA ASP A 175 7.67 -11.43 29.88
C ASP A 175 7.86 -12.38 31.09
N LYS A 176 6.77 -13.06 31.46
CA LYS A 176 6.74 -14.11 32.48
C LYS A 176 7.36 -15.37 31.90
N PRO A 177 8.05 -16.21 32.71
CA PRO A 177 8.72 -17.43 32.24
C PRO A 177 7.86 -18.35 31.36
N ASP A 178 6.54 -18.35 31.59
CA ASP A 178 5.56 -19.23 30.96
C ASP A 178 4.93 -18.67 29.67
N LYS A 179 5.26 -17.43 29.25
CA LYS A 179 4.78 -16.78 28.02
C LYS A 179 5.92 -16.08 27.26
N LYS A 180 7.00 -16.82 27.00
CA LYS A 180 8.13 -16.31 26.21
C LYS A 180 7.67 -15.92 24.81
N LEU A 181 7.93 -14.66 24.43
CA LEU A 181 7.73 -14.20 23.06
C LEU A 181 8.58 -15.04 22.09
N ASN A 182 7.93 -15.64 21.09
CA ASN A 182 8.59 -16.44 20.08
C ASN A 182 8.90 -15.57 18.85
N LEU A 183 10.16 -15.19 18.69
CA LEU A 183 10.65 -14.39 17.56
C LEU A 183 10.32 -15.02 16.19
N LYS A 184 10.20 -16.36 16.10
CA LYS A 184 9.81 -17.06 14.86
C LYS A 184 8.35 -16.85 14.46
N GLY A 185 7.50 -16.42 15.39
CA GLY A 185 6.05 -16.36 15.24
C GLY A 185 5.42 -14.99 15.49
N ASP A 186 5.96 -14.19 16.41
CA ASP A 186 5.18 -13.15 17.09
C ASP A 186 5.55 -11.73 16.63
N ILE A 187 5.21 -11.37 15.39
CA ILE A 187 4.98 -9.94 15.09
C ILE A 187 3.53 -9.60 15.47
N ARG A 188 3.27 -8.36 15.88
CA ARG A 188 1.91 -7.93 16.21
C ARG A 188 0.95 -8.16 15.02
N PRO A 189 -0.27 -8.65 15.24
CA PRO A 189 -1.24 -8.93 14.18
C PRO A 189 -1.59 -7.72 13.30
N LEU A 190 -1.65 -6.54 13.90
CA LEU A 190 -1.89 -5.29 13.17
C LEU A 190 -0.63 -4.44 13.29
N PHE A 191 -0.01 -4.13 12.14
CA PHE A 191 1.26 -3.42 12.10
C PHE A 191 1.21 -2.21 11.18
N TYR A 192 1.39 -1.03 11.77
CA TYR A 192 1.58 0.21 11.02
C TYR A 192 3.07 0.45 10.76
N ALA A 193 3.41 0.67 9.49
CA ALA A 193 4.75 0.97 9.03
C ALA A 193 5.12 2.43 9.26
N LYS A 194 6.38 2.71 9.59
CA LYS A 194 6.91 4.02 9.88
C LYS A 194 8.26 4.22 9.19
N PRO A 195 8.66 5.46 8.87
CA PRO A 195 9.89 5.74 8.13
C PRO A 195 11.16 5.13 8.76
N TYR A 196 11.26 5.12 10.10
CA TYR A 196 12.42 4.55 10.79
C TYR A 196 12.59 3.03 10.61
N HIS A 197 11.55 2.30 10.21
CA HIS A 197 11.67 0.86 9.94
C HIS A 197 12.61 0.58 8.76
N SER A 198 12.77 1.52 7.82
CA SER A 198 13.71 1.40 6.70
C SER A 198 15.14 1.03 7.15
N GLN A 199 15.61 1.64 8.24
CA GLN A 199 16.92 1.35 8.83
C GLN A 199 17.01 -0.09 9.35
N PHE A 200 15.95 -0.58 9.99
CA PHE A 200 15.93 -1.96 10.49
C PHE A 200 15.84 -2.98 9.35
N VAL A 201 15.07 -2.65 8.30
CA VAL A 201 15.03 -3.44 7.08
C VAL A 201 16.42 -3.51 6.44
N LEU A 202 17.13 -2.38 6.35
CA LEU A 202 18.48 -2.33 5.79
C LEU A 202 19.40 -3.32 6.51
N LEU A 203 19.45 -3.25 7.84
CA LEU A 203 20.28 -4.14 8.65
C LEU A 203 19.88 -5.62 8.48
N ALA A 204 18.58 -5.90 8.44
CA ALA A 204 18.07 -7.25 8.20
C ALA A 204 18.44 -7.78 6.80
N PHE A 205 18.40 -6.94 5.77
CA PHE A 205 18.79 -7.34 4.42
C PHE A 205 20.30 -7.57 4.28
N PHE A 206 21.13 -6.83 5.03
CA PHE A 206 22.56 -7.14 5.14
C PHE A 206 22.84 -8.51 5.76
N LEU A 207 21.90 -9.09 6.50
CA LEU A 207 22.03 -10.46 7.04
C LEU A 207 21.69 -11.55 6.00
N SER A 208 21.03 -11.18 4.89
CA SER A 208 20.65 -12.13 3.83
C SER A 208 21.85 -12.55 2.97
N ASP A 209 21.78 -13.72 2.35
CA ASP A 209 22.83 -14.23 1.45
C ASP A 209 23.14 -13.25 0.32
N GLU A 210 24.41 -13.15 -0.09
CA GLU A 210 24.87 -12.21 -1.14
C GLU A 210 24.11 -12.31 -2.47
N ASN A 211 23.60 -13.49 -2.81
CA ASN A 211 22.84 -13.75 -4.04
C ASN A 211 21.32 -13.68 -3.85
N SER A 212 20.86 -13.21 -2.69
CA SER A 212 19.44 -13.09 -2.38
C SER A 212 18.81 -11.88 -3.07
N PRO A 213 17.49 -11.89 -3.37
CA PRO A 213 16.79 -10.72 -3.92
C PRO A 213 16.99 -9.44 -3.09
N GLN A 214 17.16 -9.58 -1.76
CA GLN A 214 17.41 -8.49 -0.82
C GLN A 214 18.75 -7.80 -1.13
N ARG A 215 19.83 -8.59 -1.25
CA ARG A 215 21.18 -8.08 -1.53
C ARG A 215 21.28 -7.53 -2.96
N THR A 216 20.67 -8.20 -3.93
CA THR A 216 20.55 -7.71 -5.31
C THR A 216 19.85 -6.36 -5.34
N PHE A 217 18.71 -6.20 -4.66
CA PHE A 217 17.97 -4.94 -4.62
C PHE A 217 18.80 -3.79 -4.02
N ILE A 218 19.46 -4.02 -2.88
CA ILE A 218 20.31 -3.02 -2.22
C ILE A 218 21.45 -2.57 -3.15
N LYS A 219 22.13 -3.52 -3.82
CA LYS A 219 23.27 -3.21 -4.69
C LYS A 219 22.85 -2.58 -6.02
N GLU A 220 21.91 -3.19 -6.73
CA GLU A 220 21.57 -2.80 -8.11
C GLU A 220 20.58 -1.65 -8.18
N HIS A 221 19.76 -1.42 -7.14
CA HIS A 221 18.73 -0.38 -7.18
C HIS A 221 19.00 0.75 -6.20
N LEU A 222 19.54 0.48 -5.00
CA LEU A 222 19.93 1.55 -4.07
C LEU A 222 21.40 1.97 -4.23
N GLY A 223 22.19 1.23 -5.02
CA GLY A 223 23.63 1.52 -5.19
C GLY A 223 24.45 1.34 -3.91
N ILE A 224 23.92 0.65 -2.90
CA ILE A 224 24.60 0.40 -1.63
C ILE A 224 25.43 -0.88 -1.77
N GLU A 225 26.75 -0.74 -1.67
CA GLU A 225 27.68 -1.85 -1.87
C GLU A 225 27.91 -2.63 -0.57
N ASP A 226 28.08 -1.90 0.53
CA ASP A 226 28.48 -2.46 1.82
C ASP A 226 28.05 -1.57 3.00
N LEU A 227 28.07 -2.13 4.20
CA LEU A 227 27.86 -1.40 5.44
C LEU A 227 29.19 -0.82 5.94
N ASP A 228 29.22 0.48 6.22
CA ASP A 228 30.39 1.13 6.82
C ASP A 228 30.37 1.00 8.33
N SER A 229 29.28 1.43 9.00
CA SER A 229 29.19 1.36 10.45
C SER A 229 27.76 1.51 10.95
N ILE A 230 27.51 1.07 12.19
CA ILE A 230 26.22 1.23 12.87
C ILE A 230 26.45 1.83 14.25
N HIS A 231 25.75 2.91 14.55
CA HIS A 231 25.72 3.51 15.87
C HIS A 231 24.32 3.39 16.46
N PHE A 232 24.20 2.57 17.51
CA PHE A 232 23.00 2.51 18.32
C PHE A 232 23.15 3.46 19.52
N VAL A 233 22.15 4.31 19.70
CA VAL A 233 21.99 5.16 20.89
C VAL A 233 20.80 4.62 21.67
N MET A 234 21.10 4.00 22.81
CA MET A 234 20.07 3.54 23.74
C MET A 234 19.82 4.62 24.79
N ARG A 235 18.59 4.70 25.32
CA ARG A 235 18.22 5.57 26.44
C ARG A 235 17.57 4.78 27.56
N GLN A 236 17.66 5.29 28.78
CA GLN A 236 16.90 4.74 29.89
C GLN A 236 15.39 4.94 29.64
N PRO A 237 14.60 3.87 29.57
CA PRO A 237 13.17 3.97 29.30
C PRO A 237 12.41 4.34 30.58
N GLY A 238 11.22 4.93 30.44
CA GLY A 238 10.43 5.42 31.58
C GLY A 238 9.96 4.34 32.57
N TRP A 239 9.94 3.06 32.15
CA TRP A 239 9.59 1.92 33.01
C TRP A 239 10.76 1.36 33.81
N ALA A 240 11.98 1.85 33.60
CA ALA A 240 13.18 1.39 34.29
C ALA A 240 13.07 1.57 35.81
N LYS A 241 13.19 0.48 36.58
CA LYS A 241 13.11 0.51 38.06
C LYS A 241 14.45 0.32 38.76
N GLN A 242 15.41 -0.32 38.09
CA GLN A 242 16.70 -0.70 38.68
C GLN A 242 17.77 0.32 38.32
N LYS A 243 18.05 1.24 39.26
CA LYS A 243 19.15 2.19 39.11
C LYS A 243 20.50 1.45 39.20
N GLY A 244 21.37 1.67 38.23
CA GLY A 244 22.74 1.12 38.21
C GLY A 244 22.91 -0.22 37.47
N GLU A 245 21.83 -0.89 37.05
CA GLU A 245 21.94 -2.03 36.13
C GLU A 245 22.27 -1.53 34.72
N LEU A 246 23.09 -2.28 33.97
CA LEU A 246 23.65 -1.85 32.70
C LEU A 246 22.57 -1.55 31.65
N PHE A 247 21.50 -2.35 31.61
CA PHE A 247 20.39 -2.24 30.68
C PHE A 247 19.06 -1.95 31.39
N TRP A 248 19.12 -1.24 32.51
CA TRP A 248 17.96 -0.69 33.21
C TRP A 248 16.90 -1.72 33.65
N GLY A 249 17.30 -2.98 33.79
CA GLY A 249 16.42 -4.10 34.14
C GLY A 249 15.62 -4.64 32.96
N ALA A 250 16.04 -4.41 31.71
CA ALA A 250 15.47 -5.03 30.51
C ALA A 250 15.42 -6.56 30.62
N ARG A 251 14.38 -7.17 30.03
CA ARG A 251 14.13 -8.63 30.08
C ARG A 251 13.80 -9.18 28.69
N GLY A 252 13.73 -10.50 28.59
CA GLY A 252 13.17 -11.16 27.42
C GLY A 252 13.98 -11.02 26.14
N VAL A 253 13.28 -10.83 25.02
CA VAL A 253 13.87 -10.56 23.69
C VAL A 253 14.81 -9.37 23.73
N VAL A 254 14.38 -8.27 24.36
CA VAL A 254 15.14 -7.02 24.41
C VAL A 254 16.44 -7.21 25.18
N ARG A 255 16.40 -7.93 26.31
CA ARG A 255 17.63 -8.25 27.06
C ARG A 255 18.60 -9.09 26.26
N ARG A 256 18.12 -10.13 25.57
CA ARG A 256 18.96 -10.98 24.72
C ARG A 256 19.63 -10.18 23.60
N PHE A 257 18.89 -9.27 22.97
CA PHE A 257 19.44 -8.37 21.97
C PHE A 257 20.58 -7.51 22.55
N LEU A 258 20.36 -6.87 23.70
CA LEU A 258 21.35 -5.98 24.34
C LEU A 258 22.59 -6.73 24.83
N ASP A 259 22.42 -7.89 25.48
CA ASP A 259 23.52 -8.73 25.96
C ASP A 259 24.39 -9.27 24.82
N GLU A 260 23.81 -9.55 23.65
CA GLU A 260 24.56 -9.99 22.48
C GLU A 260 25.25 -8.80 21.79
N LEU A 261 24.53 -7.68 21.61
CA LEU A 261 25.05 -6.49 20.94
C LEU A 261 26.32 -5.97 21.61
N ILE A 262 26.32 -5.85 22.94
CA ILE A 262 27.42 -5.22 23.67
C ILE A 262 28.76 -5.95 23.52
N LYS A 263 28.75 -7.29 23.36
CA LYS A 263 29.96 -8.11 23.20
C LYS A 263 30.80 -7.70 21.98
N TYR A 264 30.14 -7.13 20.98
CA TYR A 264 30.71 -6.79 19.69
C TYR A 264 30.86 -5.28 19.48
N THR A 265 30.53 -4.49 20.49
CA THR A 265 30.59 -3.03 20.39
C THR A 265 32.00 -2.50 20.66
N LEU A 266 32.42 -1.56 19.82
CA LEU A 266 33.67 -0.85 20.01
C LEU A 266 33.47 0.26 21.06
N ALA A 267 34.24 0.20 22.14
CA ALA A 267 34.29 1.22 23.20
C ALA A 267 32.90 1.72 23.65
N PRO A 268 32.06 0.86 24.29
CA PRO A 268 30.73 1.25 24.72
C PRO A 268 30.78 2.40 25.75
N ILE A 269 30.04 3.49 25.51
CA ILE A 269 30.09 4.72 26.35
C ILE A 269 28.72 5.00 26.96
N LYS A 270 28.68 5.07 28.29
CA LYS A 270 27.49 5.51 29.05
C LYS A 270 27.63 6.98 29.42
N VAL A 271 26.64 7.79 29.08
CA VAL A 271 26.64 9.24 29.36
C VAL A 271 25.29 9.67 29.94
N THR A 272 25.29 10.70 30.77
CA THR A 272 24.04 11.34 31.23
C THR A 272 23.95 12.73 30.65
N ARG A 273 23.00 12.95 29.73
CA ARG A 273 22.77 14.25 29.08
C ARG A 273 21.30 14.64 29.13
N GLN A 274 20.99 15.89 28.79
CA GLN A 274 19.60 16.33 28.65
C GLN A 274 18.97 15.68 27.42
N GLU A 275 17.71 15.29 27.55
CA GLU A 275 16.92 14.75 26.45
C GLU A 275 16.35 15.90 25.61
N ASP A 276 16.48 15.80 24.29
CA ASP A 276 16.05 16.81 23.34
C ASP A 276 14.54 16.67 23.05
N THR A 277 13.68 16.75 24.09
CA THR A 277 12.24 16.43 23.97
C THR A 277 11.31 17.62 23.75
N SER A 278 11.75 18.88 23.93
CA SER A 278 10.86 20.04 23.73
C SER A 278 11.61 21.36 23.53
N LEU A 279 11.10 22.21 22.65
CA LEU A 279 11.54 23.61 22.46
C LEU A 279 11.34 24.48 23.73
N THR A 280 10.46 24.08 24.64
CA THR A 280 10.08 24.83 25.86
C THR A 280 10.73 24.30 27.14
N GLY A 281 11.68 23.37 27.03
CA GLY A 281 12.68 23.13 28.07
C GLY A 281 12.19 22.47 29.36
N SER A 282 11.55 21.29 29.30
CA SER A 282 11.75 20.35 30.41
C SER A 282 13.10 19.65 30.21
N HIS A 283 14.16 20.20 30.80
CA HIS A 283 15.54 19.68 30.78
C HIS A 283 15.67 18.34 31.52
N VAL A 284 14.96 17.32 31.07
CA VAL A 284 14.99 15.98 31.68
C VAL A 284 16.37 15.38 31.40
N ARG A 285 17.14 15.14 32.47
CA ARG A 285 18.39 14.37 32.36
C ARG A 285 18.03 12.91 32.17
N ASN A 286 18.57 12.32 31.11
CA ASN A 286 18.40 10.91 30.81
C ASN A 286 19.79 10.26 30.64
N GLU A 287 19.85 8.96 30.91
CA GLU A 287 21.05 8.15 30.71
C GLU A 287 21.02 7.52 29.33
N PHE A 288 22.10 7.67 28.59
CA PHE A 288 22.27 7.15 27.24
C PHE A 288 23.43 6.17 27.20
N PHE A 289 23.28 5.13 26.37
CA PHE A 289 24.32 4.15 26.14
C PHE A 289 24.62 4.06 24.64
N HIS A 290 25.82 4.47 24.27
CA HIS A 290 26.29 4.49 22.89
C HIS A 290 27.04 3.20 22.57
N LEU A 291 26.56 2.50 21.55
CA LEU A 291 27.03 1.19 21.13
C LEU A 291 27.38 1.23 19.64
N PHE A 292 28.65 1.06 19.28
CA PHE A 292 29.14 1.20 17.91
C PHE A 292 29.58 -0.15 17.33
N LEU A 293 29.08 -0.48 16.13
CA LEU A 293 29.50 -1.64 15.34
C LEU A 293 30.28 -1.15 14.10
N PRO A 294 31.52 -1.65 13.88
CA PRO A 294 32.44 -1.05 12.92
C PRO A 294 32.29 -1.52 11.46
N ASN A 295 31.54 -2.58 11.16
CA ASN A 295 31.37 -3.12 9.80
C ASN A 295 30.28 -4.24 9.74
N VAL A 296 30.08 -4.78 8.54
CA VAL A 296 29.12 -5.86 8.25
C VAL A 296 29.52 -7.20 8.89
N GLU A 297 30.80 -7.52 8.99
CA GLU A 297 31.27 -8.79 9.57
C GLU A 297 30.90 -8.88 11.06
N VAL A 298 31.00 -7.76 11.77
CA VAL A 298 30.56 -7.68 13.16
C VAL A 298 29.03 -7.82 13.27
N LEU A 299 28.26 -7.21 12.35
CA LEU A 299 26.80 -7.40 12.29
C LEU A 299 26.45 -8.89 12.09
N HIS A 300 27.09 -9.57 11.14
CA HIS A 300 26.89 -11.00 10.91
C HIS A 300 27.26 -11.87 12.12
N THR A 301 28.32 -11.50 12.84
CA THR A 301 28.76 -12.24 14.03
C THR A 301 27.78 -12.06 15.18
N PHE A 302 27.32 -10.83 15.42
CA PHE A 302 26.31 -10.50 16.43
C PHE A 302 24.95 -11.16 16.12
N ALA A 303 24.52 -11.14 14.87
CA ALA A 303 23.24 -11.71 14.44
C ALA A 303 23.34 -13.20 14.07
N LYS A 304 24.42 -13.89 14.45
CA LYS A 304 24.67 -15.28 14.07
C LYS A 304 23.53 -16.18 14.57
N GLY A 305 22.91 -16.90 13.63
CA GLY A 305 21.80 -17.82 13.91
C GLY A 305 20.42 -17.16 13.94
N LEU A 306 20.34 -15.85 13.68
CA LEU A 306 19.10 -15.14 13.39
C LEU A 306 18.86 -15.14 11.87
N SER A 307 17.60 -15.22 11.48
CA SER A 307 17.12 -14.83 10.15
C SER A 307 16.99 -13.30 10.03
N ASP A 308 16.86 -12.82 8.79
CA ASP A 308 16.56 -11.42 8.47
C ASP A 308 15.28 -10.94 9.20
N ASP A 309 14.23 -11.77 9.20
CA ASP A 309 12.96 -11.46 9.87
C ASP A 309 13.08 -11.44 11.40
N GLU A 310 13.91 -12.31 11.99
CA GLU A 310 14.15 -12.32 13.44
C GLU A 310 14.93 -11.08 13.90
N LEU A 311 15.96 -10.67 13.15
CA LEU A 311 16.72 -9.46 13.46
C LEU A 311 15.82 -8.21 13.39
N PHE A 312 15.00 -8.09 12.35
CA PHE A 312 14.02 -7.00 12.22
C PHE A 312 13.10 -6.93 13.45
N LYS A 313 12.52 -8.07 13.86
CA LYS A 313 11.63 -8.14 15.04
C LYS A 313 12.34 -7.80 16.35
N MET A 314 13.61 -8.18 16.51
CA MET A 314 14.40 -7.83 17.69
C MET A 314 14.64 -6.32 17.79
N LEU A 315 15.02 -5.68 16.68
CA LEU A 315 15.19 -4.22 16.59
C LEU A 315 13.88 -3.49 16.86
N GLU A 316 12.79 -3.96 16.24
CA GLU A 316 11.45 -3.40 16.39
C GLU A 316 10.95 -3.51 17.85
N SER A 317 11.12 -4.67 18.48
CA SER A 317 10.75 -4.90 19.88
C SER A 317 11.55 -4.00 20.82
N THR A 318 12.84 -3.80 20.54
CA THR A 318 13.72 -2.94 21.34
C THR A 318 13.34 -1.47 21.19
N LEU A 319 12.98 -1.02 19.98
CA LEU A 319 12.44 0.32 19.76
C LEU A 319 11.10 0.52 20.48
N LEU A 320 10.18 -0.42 20.35
CA LEU A 320 8.89 -0.36 21.07
C LEU A 320 9.08 -0.32 22.57
N SER A 321 10.09 -1.02 23.10
CA SER A 321 10.43 -0.97 24.53
C SER A 321 10.97 0.39 25.01
N GLU A 322 11.05 1.37 24.10
CA GLU A 322 11.56 2.73 24.31
C GLU A 322 13.07 2.81 24.62
N ILE A 323 13.80 1.70 24.44
CA ILE A 323 15.24 1.63 24.69
C ILE A 323 16.05 2.22 23.54
N ILE A 324 15.75 1.88 22.29
CA ILE A 324 16.42 2.53 21.15
C ILE A 324 15.92 3.97 21.07
N SER A 325 16.83 4.92 21.26
CA SER A 325 16.59 6.35 21.04
C SER A 325 16.88 6.73 19.60
N GLU A 326 17.99 6.23 19.05
CA GLU A 326 18.43 6.54 17.71
C GLU A 326 19.26 5.38 17.16
N VAL A 327 19.16 5.17 15.84
CA VAL A 327 20.09 4.36 15.07
C VAL A 327 20.62 5.24 13.96
N SER A 328 21.94 5.26 13.80
CA SER A 328 22.63 5.92 12.69
C SER A 328 23.45 4.87 11.95
N ILE A 329 23.08 4.63 10.70
CA ILE A 329 23.73 3.65 9.84
C ILE A 329 24.53 4.42 8.79
N ARG A 330 25.77 4.01 8.56
CA ARG A 330 26.59 4.47 7.44
C ARG A 330 26.78 3.35 6.43
N VAL A 331 26.69 3.69 5.16
CA VAL A 331 26.79 2.76 4.03
C VAL A 331 27.79 3.24 3.00
N LYS A 332 28.49 2.30 2.38
CA LYS A 332 29.31 2.55 1.19
C LYS A 332 28.39 2.45 -0.03
N VAL A 333 28.47 3.44 -0.91
CA VAL A 333 27.65 3.52 -2.12
C VAL A 333 28.53 3.65 -3.35
N SER A 334 28.06 3.14 -4.49
CA SER A 334 28.80 3.18 -5.76
C SER A 334 28.98 4.61 -6.31
N SER A 335 28.12 5.54 -5.89
CA SER A 335 28.12 6.94 -6.35
C SER A 335 29.09 7.86 -5.59
N SER A 336 29.71 7.41 -4.49
CA SER A 336 30.57 8.25 -3.64
C SER A 336 31.73 7.46 -3.05
N LYS A 337 32.91 8.09 -2.98
CA LYS A 337 34.09 7.53 -2.28
C LYS A 337 33.98 7.62 -0.76
N VAL A 338 33.12 8.50 -0.25
CA VAL A 338 32.90 8.70 1.18
C VAL A 338 31.58 8.02 1.58
N PRO A 339 31.56 7.22 2.67
CA PRO A 339 30.34 6.59 3.15
C PRO A 339 29.28 7.61 3.55
N LEU A 340 28.04 7.36 3.13
CA LEU A 340 26.88 8.18 3.43
C LEU A 340 26.19 7.67 4.70
N THR A 341 25.61 8.57 5.48
CA THR A 341 24.64 8.21 6.50
C THR A 341 23.30 7.84 5.84
N PHE A 342 22.54 6.94 6.45
CA PHE A 342 21.26 6.49 5.92
C PHE A 342 20.27 7.64 5.64
N ARG A 343 20.33 8.70 6.45
CA ARG A 343 19.49 9.89 6.28
C ARG A 343 19.79 10.68 5.00
N GLU A 344 20.95 10.49 4.40
CA GLU A 344 21.35 11.12 3.14
C GLU A 344 20.86 10.35 1.90
N LEU A 345 20.29 9.16 2.07
CA LEU A 345 19.57 8.46 1.00
C LEU A 345 18.29 9.22 0.67
N SER A 346 17.86 9.17 -0.59
CA SER A 346 16.62 9.80 -1.03
C SER A 346 15.39 9.22 -0.29
N GLU A 347 14.37 10.05 -0.08
CA GLU A 347 13.12 9.60 0.57
C GLU A 347 12.46 8.44 -0.18
N GLY A 348 12.56 8.42 -1.52
CA GLY A 348 12.08 7.32 -2.36
C GLY A 348 12.81 6.00 -2.10
N GLU A 349 14.13 6.02 -1.90
CA GLU A 349 14.93 4.84 -1.51
C GLU A 349 14.49 4.29 -0.16
N GLN A 350 14.35 5.17 0.83
CA GLN A 350 13.96 4.79 2.20
C GLN A 350 12.53 4.25 2.24
N GLN A 351 11.61 4.87 1.49
CA GLN A 351 10.22 4.43 1.32
C GLN A 351 10.16 3.04 0.69
N LEU A 352 10.84 2.85 -0.44
CA LEU A 352 10.85 1.59 -1.17
C LEU A 352 11.42 0.46 -0.29
N LEU A 353 12.55 0.72 0.38
CA LEU A 353 13.15 -0.23 1.31
C LEU A 353 12.18 -0.61 2.45
N THR A 354 11.49 0.37 3.05
CA THR A 354 10.50 0.11 4.11
C THR A 354 9.41 -0.83 3.63
N VAL A 355 8.79 -0.53 2.49
CA VAL A 355 7.67 -1.31 1.97
C VAL A 355 8.14 -2.74 1.64
N LEU A 356 9.20 -2.89 0.84
CA LEU A 356 9.69 -4.20 0.41
C LEU A 356 10.16 -5.08 1.56
N GLY A 357 10.85 -4.51 2.56
CA GLY A 357 11.25 -5.24 3.76
C GLY A 357 10.06 -5.77 4.56
N LEU A 358 9.06 -4.93 4.77
CA LEU A 358 7.87 -5.34 5.50
C LEU A 358 7.08 -6.43 4.75
N LEU A 359 6.97 -6.34 3.41
CA LEU A 359 6.40 -7.42 2.60
C LEU A 359 7.17 -8.73 2.81
N LYS A 360 8.51 -8.67 2.76
CA LYS A 360 9.37 -9.84 2.90
C LYS A 360 9.22 -10.52 4.25
N PHE A 361 9.27 -9.77 5.35
CA PHE A 361 9.27 -10.37 6.70
C PHE A 361 7.93 -10.95 7.11
N THR A 362 6.86 -10.64 6.36
CA THR A 362 5.49 -10.85 6.86
C THR A 362 4.54 -11.48 5.84
N GLY A 363 4.85 -11.44 4.54
CA GLY A 363 3.99 -11.92 3.45
C GLY A 363 3.96 -13.44 3.24
N GLY A 364 4.40 -14.21 4.25
CA GLY A 364 4.40 -15.68 4.19
C GLY A 364 3.26 -16.37 4.95
N LYS A 365 2.37 -15.60 5.61
CA LYS A 365 1.48 -16.15 6.65
C LYS A 365 0.10 -15.48 6.65
N ASP A 366 -0.74 -15.69 5.63
CA ASP A 366 -2.09 -15.11 5.60
C ASP A 366 -2.12 -13.60 5.92
N SER A 367 -1.54 -12.81 5.02
CA SER A 367 -1.23 -11.40 5.25
C SER A 367 -1.99 -10.48 4.30
N LEU A 368 -2.50 -9.38 4.86
CA LEU A 368 -3.10 -8.28 4.10
C LEU A 368 -2.19 -7.05 4.20
N PHE A 369 -1.83 -6.48 3.06
CA PHE A 369 -1.02 -5.28 2.97
C PHE A 369 -1.85 -4.15 2.40
N LEU A 370 -1.96 -3.05 3.15
CA LEU A 370 -2.74 -1.88 2.80
C LEU A 370 -1.77 -0.72 2.61
N LEU A 371 -1.53 -0.33 1.36
CA LEU A 371 -0.51 0.66 1.00
C LEU A 371 -1.20 1.91 0.45
N ASP A 372 -1.16 3.01 1.20
CA ASP A 372 -1.76 4.27 0.78
C ASP A 372 -0.67 5.21 0.25
N GLU A 373 -0.69 5.44 -1.06
CA GLU A 373 0.28 6.21 -1.84
C GLU A 373 1.76 5.82 -1.56
N PRO A 374 2.12 4.52 -1.68
CA PRO A 374 3.47 4.06 -1.39
C PRO A 374 4.51 4.41 -2.47
N ASP A 375 4.10 5.16 -3.48
CA ASP A 375 4.83 5.52 -4.69
C ASP A 375 5.10 7.03 -4.84
N THR A 376 4.73 7.85 -3.85
CA THR A 376 4.82 9.31 -3.88
C THR A 376 6.20 9.88 -4.18
N HIS A 377 7.26 9.25 -3.65
CA HIS A 377 8.64 9.73 -3.82
C HIS A 377 9.42 8.94 -4.88
N LEU A 378 8.76 8.08 -5.65
CA LEU A 378 9.42 7.28 -6.68
C LEU A 378 9.66 8.09 -7.95
N ASN A 379 10.86 7.96 -8.51
CA ASN A 379 11.13 8.46 -9.86
C ASN A 379 10.36 7.63 -10.91
N PRO A 380 10.13 8.15 -12.13
CA PRO A 380 9.34 7.46 -13.16
C PRO A 380 9.87 6.06 -13.53
N SER A 381 11.19 5.88 -13.55
CA SER A 381 11.81 4.59 -13.88
C SER A 381 11.49 3.52 -12.84
N TRP A 382 11.37 3.91 -11.57
CA TRP A 382 11.02 3.02 -10.47
C TRP A 382 9.52 2.82 -10.38
N ALA A 383 8.71 3.83 -10.67
CA ALA A 383 7.25 3.70 -10.72
C ALA A 383 6.82 2.60 -11.70
N ILE A 384 7.50 2.48 -12.85
CA ILE A 384 7.27 1.39 -13.82
C ILE A 384 7.65 0.02 -13.22
N LYS A 385 8.81 -0.08 -12.56
CA LYS A 385 9.30 -1.35 -11.96
C LYS A 385 8.62 -1.69 -10.63
N TYR A 386 7.82 -0.80 -10.06
CA TYR A 386 7.36 -0.88 -8.69
C TYR A 386 6.54 -2.15 -8.44
N LEU A 387 5.57 -2.46 -9.31
CA LEU A 387 4.75 -3.66 -9.19
C LEU A 387 5.57 -4.96 -9.28
N LYS A 388 6.64 -4.94 -10.09
CA LYS A 388 7.59 -6.06 -10.17
C LYS A 388 8.31 -6.23 -8.83
N PHE A 389 8.83 -5.17 -8.23
CA PHE A 389 9.47 -5.24 -6.92
C PHE A 389 8.53 -5.78 -5.83
N LEU A 390 7.29 -5.28 -5.79
CA LEU A 390 6.30 -5.78 -4.82
C LEU A 390 6.06 -7.29 -4.98
N ARG A 391 5.94 -7.79 -6.22
CA ARG A 391 5.78 -9.23 -6.49
C ARG A 391 6.98 -10.05 -6.05
N GLU A 392 8.19 -9.59 -6.33
CA GLU A 392 9.43 -10.31 -5.99
C GLU A 392 9.65 -10.44 -4.49
N PHE A 393 9.24 -9.44 -3.70
CA PHE A 393 9.47 -9.42 -2.26
C PHE A 393 8.39 -10.13 -1.43
N VAL A 394 7.21 -10.41 -1.97
CA VAL A 394 6.17 -11.17 -1.26
C VAL A 394 6.51 -12.68 -1.29
N PRO A 395 6.76 -13.32 -0.13
CA PRO A 395 7.17 -14.73 -0.09
C PRO A 395 6.12 -15.73 -0.57
N ASN A 396 4.83 -15.49 -0.29
CA ASN A 396 3.75 -16.36 -0.71
C ASN A 396 2.60 -15.54 -1.31
N HIS A 397 2.43 -15.65 -2.63
CA HIS A 397 1.42 -14.90 -3.37
C HIS A 397 0.01 -15.41 -3.17
N GLU A 398 -0.17 -16.69 -2.82
CA GLU A 398 -1.49 -17.29 -2.58
C GLU A 398 -2.07 -16.85 -1.24
N THR A 399 -1.20 -16.71 -0.24
CA THR A 399 -1.60 -16.34 1.11
C THR A 399 -1.34 -14.86 1.43
N SER A 400 -1.14 -14.02 0.41
CA SER A 400 -1.02 -12.57 0.59
C SER A 400 -1.90 -11.78 -0.38
N HIS A 401 -2.41 -10.63 0.07
CA HIS A 401 -3.09 -9.67 -0.79
C HIS A 401 -2.52 -8.26 -0.53
N LEU A 402 -2.06 -7.59 -1.58
CA LEU A 402 -1.72 -6.16 -1.58
C LEU A 402 -2.90 -5.34 -2.09
N LEU A 403 -3.41 -4.45 -1.26
CA LEU A 403 -4.31 -3.38 -1.67
C LEU A 403 -3.55 -2.07 -1.65
N MET A 404 -3.43 -1.44 -2.81
CA MET A 404 -2.69 -0.19 -2.97
C MET A 404 -3.64 0.92 -3.42
N VAL A 405 -3.49 2.11 -2.85
CA VAL A 405 -4.10 3.34 -3.35
C VAL A 405 -3.01 4.18 -3.99
N THR A 406 -3.27 4.69 -5.20
CA THR A 406 -2.31 5.56 -5.88
C THR A 406 -3.00 6.59 -6.78
N HIS A 407 -2.29 7.69 -6.98
CA HIS A 407 -2.59 8.73 -7.95
C HIS A 407 -1.66 8.67 -9.18
N HIS A 408 -0.68 7.78 -9.20
CA HIS A 408 0.37 7.71 -10.21
C HIS A 408 -0.05 6.79 -11.37
N PRO A 409 -0.22 7.30 -12.60
CA PRO A 409 -0.74 6.47 -13.70
C PRO A 409 0.23 5.38 -14.16
N LEU A 410 1.55 5.58 -14.03
CA LEU A 410 2.53 4.54 -14.36
C LEU A 410 2.46 3.34 -13.39
N ALA A 411 1.96 3.54 -12.16
CA ALA A 411 1.90 2.49 -11.15
C ALA A 411 0.84 1.42 -11.48
N ILE A 412 -0.10 1.71 -12.38
CA ILE A 412 -1.10 0.74 -12.85
C ILE A 412 -0.83 0.22 -14.25
N ALA A 413 0.22 0.71 -14.93
CA ALA A 413 0.44 0.44 -16.35
C ALA A 413 0.72 -1.04 -16.67
N GLU A 414 1.07 -1.87 -15.69
CA GLU A 414 1.29 -3.31 -15.88
C GLU A 414 0.09 -4.17 -15.45
N LEU A 415 -1.02 -3.56 -15.01
CA LEU A 415 -2.16 -4.28 -14.43
C LEU A 415 -3.21 -4.64 -15.47
N LYS A 416 -3.92 -5.75 -15.21
CA LYS A 416 -5.19 -6.05 -15.88
C LYS A 416 -6.32 -5.27 -15.22
N LYS A 417 -7.44 -5.09 -15.92
CA LYS A 417 -8.59 -4.34 -15.41
C LYS A 417 -9.16 -4.88 -14.11
N GLN A 418 -9.17 -6.20 -13.91
CA GLN A 418 -9.68 -6.82 -12.68
C GLN A 418 -8.85 -6.46 -11.44
N GLN A 419 -7.58 -6.08 -11.65
CA GLN A 419 -6.67 -5.64 -10.59
C GLN A 419 -6.80 -4.14 -10.29
N VAL A 420 -7.72 -3.43 -10.93
CA VAL A 420 -7.87 -1.98 -10.79
C VAL A 420 -9.30 -1.64 -10.45
N GLN A 421 -9.49 -0.86 -9.38
CA GLN A 421 -10.78 -0.31 -9.01
C GLN A 421 -10.73 1.22 -9.15
N VAL A 422 -11.53 1.76 -10.07
CA VAL A 422 -11.68 3.19 -10.27
C VAL A 422 -12.80 3.69 -9.37
N MET A 423 -12.45 4.55 -8.41
CA MET A 423 -13.41 5.20 -7.52
C MET A 423 -13.70 6.63 -7.94
N TRP A 424 -14.98 6.98 -8.00
CA TRP A 424 -15.44 8.34 -8.29
C TRP A 424 -16.62 8.72 -7.41
N ARG A 425 -17.00 9.99 -7.50
CA ARG A 425 -18.17 10.53 -6.87
C ARG A 425 -19.08 11.09 -7.96
N ASP A 426 -20.36 10.76 -7.90
CA ASP A 426 -21.36 11.31 -8.83
C ASP A 426 -21.77 12.75 -8.44
N ASP A 427 -22.70 13.31 -9.20
CA ASP A 427 -23.20 14.68 -8.99
C ASP A 427 -24.09 14.78 -7.72
N GLU A 428 -24.55 13.64 -7.17
CA GLU A 428 -25.30 13.52 -5.91
C GLU A 428 -24.41 13.26 -4.69
N TYR A 429 -23.09 13.28 -4.87
CA TYR A 429 -22.07 12.98 -3.86
C TYR A 429 -21.96 11.52 -3.42
N ASN A 430 -22.63 10.58 -4.09
CA ASN A 430 -22.49 9.16 -3.82
C ASN A 430 -21.18 8.63 -4.40
N VAL A 431 -20.54 7.74 -3.66
CA VAL A 431 -19.26 7.12 -4.06
C VAL A 431 -19.54 5.82 -4.80
N HIS A 432 -18.84 5.62 -5.91
CA HIS A 432 -18.93 4.43 -6.75
C HIS A 432 -17.54 3.82 -6.97
N SER A 433 -17.51 2.53 -7.28
CA SER A 433 -16.28 1.79 -7.62
C SER A 433 -16.58 0.80 -8.74
N GLN A 434 -15.69 0.71 -9.72
CA GLN A 434 -15.76 -0.28 -10.78
C GLN A 434 -14.39 -0.54 -11.43
N GLU A 435 -14.26 -1.68 -12.08
CA GLU A 435 -13.11 -1.97 -12.95
C GLU A 435 -13.06 -0.99 -14.15
N PRO A 436 -11.86 -0.61 -14.63
CA PRO A 436 -11.76 0.14 -15.86
C PRO A 436 -12.24 -0.68 -17.07
N TYR A 437 -12.68 0.03 -18.10
CA TYR A 437 -13.21 -0.61 -19.32
C TYR A 437 -12.13 -1.37 -20.10
N ILE A 438 -10.90 -0.84 -20.10
CA ILE A 438 -9.74 -1.41 -20.77
C ILE A 438 -8.75 -1.95 -19.75
N ASP A 439 -7.93 -2.91 -20.17
CA ASP A 439 -6.72 -3.26 -19.42
C ASP A 439 -5.74 -2.07 -19.48
N PRO A 440 -5.26 -1.56 -18.34
CA PRO A 440 -4.17 -0.58 -18.34
C PRO A 440 -2.90 -1.12 -19.01
N ARG A 441 -2.66 -2.44 -18.86
CA ARG A 441 -1.56 -3.14 -19.53
C ARG A 441 -1.66 -3.02 -21.05
N GLY A 442 -0.68 -2.35 -21.63
CA GLY A 442 -0.57 -2.19 -23.08
C GLY A 442 -1.40 -1.05 -23.67
N ALA A 443 -2.23 -0.36 -22.87
CA ALA A 443 -3.02 0.78 -23.33
C ALA A 443 -2.15 2.01 -23.70
N GLY A 444 -0.95 2.10 -23.11
CA GLY A 444 -0.10 3.27 -23.21
C GLY A 444 -0.49 4.36 -22.21
N PHE A 445 0.47 5.18 -21.82
CA PHE A 445 0.30 6.16 -20.74
C PHE A 445 -0.84 7.16 -20.98
N MET A 446 -1.00 7.61 -22.22
CA MET A 446 -2.07 8.54 -22.61
C MET A 446 -3.47 7.94 -22.41
N ALA A 447 -3.69 6.70 -22.83
CA ALA A 447 -4.97 6.02 -22.66
C ALA A 447 -5.28 5.75 -21.19
N THR A 448 -4.27 5.41 -20.38
CA THR A 448 -4.46 5.27 -18.92
C THR A 448 -4.97 6.56 -18.30
N LEU A 449 -4.39 7.71 -18.67
CA LEU A 449 -4.82 9.01 -18.18
C LEU A 449 -6.26 9.36 -18.55
N THR A 450 -6.67 9.10 -19.79
CA THR A 450 -8.00 9.49 -20.27
C THR A 450 -9.08 8.47 -19.92
N GLU A 451 -8.80 7.18 -20.02
CA GLU A 451 -9.79 6.11 -19.86
C GLU A 451 -9.89 5.59 -18.41
N VAL A 452 -8.83 5.70 -17.61
CA VAL A 452 -8.83 5.25 -16.20
C VAL A 452 -8.92 6.43 -15.24
N PHE A 453 -8.07 7.45 -15.41
CA PHE A 453 -8.10 8.65 -14.56
C PHE A 453 -9.12 9.70 -15.00
N GLY A 454 -9.71 9.52 -16.19
CA GLY A 454 -10.79 10.36 -16.69
C GLY A 454 -10.32 11.72 -17.20
N LEU A 455 -9.03 11.94 -17.47
CA LEU A 455 -8.58 13.23 -18.00
C LEU A 455 -9.26 13.53 -19.34
N ASN A 456 -9.67 14.80 -19.50
CA ASN A 456 -10.29 15.28 -20.73
C ASN A 456 -9.27 15.40 -21.87
N THR A 457 -8.06 15.77 -21.53
CA THR A 457 -6.91 15.89 -22.42
C THR A 457 -5.65 15.46 -21.67
N THR A 458 -4.64 15.05 -22.43
CA THR A 458 -3.29 14.79 -21.94
C THR A 458 -2.35 15.96 -22.18
N LEU A 459 -2.85 17.02 -22.82
CA LEU A 459 -2.12 18.26 -23.08
C LEU A 459 -2.26 19.21 -21.89
N ASP A 460 -1.32 20.16 -21.79
CA ASP A 460 -1.48 21.28 -20.88
C ASP A 460 -2.65 22.18 -21.31
N LEU A 461 -3.15 22.99 -20.38
CA LEU A 461 -4.37 23.77 -20.60
C LEU A 461 -4.20 24.87 -21.66
N GLU A 462 -3.00 25.44 -21.81
CA GLU A 462 -2.74 26.51 -22.78
C GLU A 462 -2.73 25.92 -24.20
N THR A 463 -1.98 24.83 -24.40
CA THR A 463 -1.97 24.10 -25.67
C THR A 463 -3.35 23.56 -26.02
N GLN A 464 -4.08 23.01 -25.03
CA GLN A 464 -5.45 22.55 -25.27
C GLN A 464 -6.37 23.70 -25.67
N LYS A 465 -6.22 24.89 -25.07
CA LYS A 465 -7.00 26.06 -25.44
C LYS A 465 -6.68 26.53 -26.87
N LEU A 466 -5.41 26.55 -27.25
CA LEU A 466 -5.01 26.88 -28.63
C LEU A 466 -5.65 25.90 -29.63
N LEU A 467 -5.68 24.60 -29.30
CA LEU A 467 -6.37 23.60 -30.12
C LEU A 467 -7.88 23.79 -30.15
N ASP A 468 -8.51 24.06 -29.01
CA ASP A 468 -9.95 24.33 -28.90
C ASP A 468 -10.33 25.55 -29.77
N ASP A 469 -9.62 26.69 -29.61
CA ASP A 469 -9.83 27.94 -30.36
C ASP A 469 -9.55 27.76 -31.86
N ARG A 470 -8.47 27.04 -32.21
CA ARG A 470 -8.13 26.70 -33.60
C ARG A 470 -9.24 25.88 -34.23
N ASN A 471 -9.74 24.87 -33.50
CA ASN A 471 -10.84 24.05 -33.99
C ASN A 471 -12.09 24.92 -34.17
N GLU A 472 -12.50 25.72 -33.20
CA GLU A 472 -13.66 26.63 -33.36
C GLU A 472 -13.58 27.47 -34.64
N LEU A 473 -12.43 28.09 -34.90
CA LEU A 473 -12.22 28.89 -36.12
C LEU A 473 -12.20 28.05 -37.39
N ALA A 474 -11.57 26.88 -37.38
CA ALA A 474 -11.49 25.99 -38.53
C ALA A 474 -12.87 25.49 -39.00
N HIS A 475 -13.86 25.46 -38.11
CA HIS A 475 -15.21 24.96 -38.38
C HIS A 475 -16.19 26.04 -38.90
N ILE A 476 -15.82 27.32 -38.93
CA ILE A 476 -16.68 28.39 -39.47
C ILE A 476 -16.73 28.28 -41.01
N GLU A 477 -17.90 27.98 -41.59
CA GLU A 477 -18.08 27.81 -43.05
C GLU A 477 -17.66 29.04 -43.86
N SER A 478 -18.05 30.23 -43.39
CA SER A 478 -17.71 31.52 -44.01
C SER A 478 -16.95 32.41 -43.01
N ARG A 479 -15.63 32.23 -42.93
CA ARG A 479 -14.74 33.02 -42.08
C ARG A 479 -14.56 34.45 -42.61
N THR A 480 -14.52 35.41 -41.70
CA THR A 480 -14.02 36.77 -41.99
C THR A 480 -12.50 36.76 -42.18
N GLU A 481 -11.95 37.80 -42.82
CA GLU A 481 -10.49 37.95 -43.00
C GLU A 481 -9.73 37.94 -41.66
N ALA A 482 -10.28 38.60 -40.63
CA ALA A 482 -9.72 38.58 -39.28
C ALA A 482 -9.68 37.17 -38.67
N GLN A 483 -10.74 36.37 -38.86
CA GLN A 483 -10.80 34.99 -38.39
C GLN A 483 -9.84 34.07 -39.16
N SER A 484 -9.65 34.31 -40.46
CA SER A 484 -8.66 33.58 -41.26
C SER A 484 -7.24 33.88 -40.77
N ASN A 485 -6.91 35.16 -40.56
CA ASN A 485 -5.61 35.57 -40.04
C ASN A 485 -5.35 34.99 -38.64
N GLN A 486 -6.37 34.99 -37.76
CA GLN A 486 -6.25 34.38 -36.43
C GLN A 486 -6.03 32.88 -36.51
N LEU A 487 -6.69 32.17 -37.43
CA LEU A 487 -6.49 30.73 -37.62
C LEU A 487 -5.07 30.42 -38.13
N ASP A 488 -4.53 31.23 -39.04
CA ASP A 488 -3.17 31.07 -39.53
C ASP A 488 -2.14 31.27 -38.41
N LEU A 489 -2.32 32.29 -37.58
CA LEU A 489 -1.49 32.51 -36.38
C LEU A 489 -1.52 31.32 -35.42
N LEU A 490 -2.72 30.76 -35.15
CA LEU A 490 -2.86 29.59 -34.28
C LEU A 490 -2.22 28.33 -34.88
N ASN A 491 -2.36 28.11 -36.19
CA ASN A 491 -1.70 26.99 -36.86
C ASN A 491 -0.17 27.13 -36.77
N ASP A 492 0.37 28.33 -36.98
CA ASP A 492 1.82 28.60 -36.84
C ASP A 492 2.33 28.34 -35.42
N GLU A 493 1.58 28.77 -34.40
CA GLU A 493 1.91 28.54 -33.00
C GLU A 493 1.89 27.05 -32.65
N LEU A 494 0.83 26.33 -33.02
CA LEU A 494 0.70 24.90 -32.79
C LEU A 494 1.73 24.07 -33.57
N ASN A 495 2.07 24.47 -34.81
CA ASN A 495 3.13 23.86 -35.60
C ASN A 495 4.49 23.96 -34.88
N ARG A 496 4.80 25.09 -34.25
CA ARG A 496 6.02 25.26 -33.45
C ARG A 496 6.05 24.38 -32.20
N LEU A 497 4.88 24.04 -31.66
CA LEU A 497 4.71 23.09 -30.55
C LEU A 497 4.74 21.61 -31.03
N GLY A 498 4.94 21.36 -32.33
CA GLY A 498 5.03 20.02 -32.90
C GLY A 498 3.70 19.41 -33.33
N PHE A 499 2.61 20.17 -33.29
CA PHE A 499 1.32 19.75 -33.87
C PHE A 499 1.32 20.12 -35.35
N SER A 500 1.83 19.22 -36.20
CA SER A 500 1.68 19.37 -37.64
C SER A 500 0.27 18.95 -38.07
N PHE A 501 -0.49 19.90 -38.63
CA PHE A 501 -1.81 19.63 -39.22
C PHE A 501 -1.74 19.31 -40.71
N GLU A 502 -0.58 18.89 -41.21
CA GLU A 502 -0.43 18.37 -42.56
C GLU A 502 -1.08 16.98 -42.68
N ASN A 503 -2.41 16.88 -42.54
CA ASN A 503 -3.20 15.83 -43.17
C ASN A 503 -4.68 16.20 -43.32
N ARG A 504 -5.08 16.28 -44.59
CA ARG A 504 -6.44 16.51 -45.10
C ARG A 504 -7.19 15.18 -45.19
N ASP A 505 -7.66 14.63 -44.08
CA ASP A 505 -8.69 13.58 -44.15
C ASP A 505 -10.07 14.21 -43.92
N PRO A 506 -10.94 14.31 -44.95
CA PRO A 506 -12.31 14.78 -44.79
C PRO A 506 -13.07 14.07 -43.67
N LEU A 507 -12.77 12.79 -43.42
CA LEU A 507 -13.38 12.01 -42.34
C LEU A 507 -12.93 12.47 -40.95
N TYR A 508 -11.71 12.99 -40.82
CA TYR A 508 -11.24 13.58 -39.56
C TYR A 508 -11.96 14.91 -39.28
N SER A 509 -12.18 15.73 -40.31
CA SER A 509 -13.01 16.93 -40.20
C SER A 509 -14.47 16.59 -39.88
N GLU A 510 -15.05 15.57 -40.52
CA GLU A 510 -16.41 15.11 -40.19
C GLU A 510 -16.51 14.48 -38.79
N PHE A 511 -15.47 13.80 -38.34
CA PHE A 511 -15.34 13.31 -36.96
C PHE A 511 -15.35 14.46 -35.95
N LEU A 512 -14.60 15.53 -36.20
CA LEU A 512 -14.62 16.73 -35.36
C LEU A 512 -15.98 17.46 -35.41
N LEU A 513 -16.63 17.51 -36.58
CA LEU A 513 -17.98 18.07 -36.76
C LEU A 513 -19.05 17.30 -35.99
N ALA A 514 -18.99 15.97 -36.01
CA ALA A 514 -19.90 15.13 -35.22
C ALA A 514 -19.62 15.21 -33.69
N TRP A 515 -18.50 15.84 -33.32
CA TRP A 515 -18.01 16.03 -31.96
C TRP A 515 -18.15 17.50 -31.49
N GLN A 516 -19.17 18.19 -32.00
CA GLN A 516 -19.29 19.66 -32.08
C GLN A 516 -19.32 20.46 -30.76
N ASP A 517 -19.17 19.85 -29.59
CA ASP A 517 -19.49 20.52 -28.31
C ASP A 517 -18.46 20.33 -27.18
N LEU A 518 -17.21 19.98 -27.46
CA LEU A 518 -16.24 19.62 -26.42
C LEU A 518 -15.07 20.62 -26.31
N LYS A 519 -15.30 21.77 -25.66
CA LYS A 519 -14.21 22.50 -24.99
C LYS A 519 -13.64 21.62 -23.90
N TYR A 520 -12.39 21.20 -24.05
CA TYR A 520 -11.74 20.30 -23.10
C TYR A 520 -10.99 21.05 -22.00
N SER A 521 -10.47 22.24 -22.33
CA SER A 521 -9.67 23.09 -21.44
C SER A 521 -10.39 23.49 -20.14
N GLU A 522 -11.72 23.64 -20.16
CA GLU A 522 -12.49 24.13 -19.00
C GLU A 522 -13.29 23.03 -18.27
N ARG A 523 -13.22 21.76 -18.73
CA ARG A 523 -14.04 20.69 -18.16
C ARG A 523 -13.32 19.92 -17.06
N PRO A 524 -14.04 19.53 -15.98
CA PRO A 524 -13.49 18.60 -15.00
C PRO A 524 -13.29 17.22 -15.64
N PRO A 525 -12.29 16.44 -15.19
CA PRO A 525 -12.11 15.04 -15.59
C PRO A 525 -13.41 14.23 -15.52
N LEU A 526 -13.64 13.38 -16.53
CA LEU A 526 -14.81 12.54 -16.67
C LEU A 526 -14.87 11.48 -15.56
N THR A 527 -16.08 11.24 -15.06
CA THR A 527 -16.35 10.01 -14.31
C THR A 527 -16.38 8.82 -15.26
N PRO A 528 -16.17 7.59 -14.78
CA PRO A 528 -16.29 6.41 -15.61
C PRO A 528 -17.63 6.29 -16.36
N ASP A 529 -18.75 6.72 -15.76
CA ASP A 529 -20.06 6.78 -16.42
C ASP A 529 -20.09 7.79 -17.58
N LYS A 530 -19.57 9.00 -17.36
CA LYS A 530 -19.49 10.04 -18.38
C LYS A 530 -18.54 9.62 -19.51
N ALA A 531 -17.44 8.93 -19.18
CA ALA A 531 -16.54 8.33 -20.16
C ALA A 531 -17.22 7.20 -20.96
N ALA A 532 -18.06 6.38 -20.32
CA ALA A 532 -18.84 5.35 -21.02
C ALA A 532 -19.86 5.95 -21.99
N GLN A 533 -20.60 6.98 -21.58
CA GLN A 533 -21.52 7.73 -22.45
C GLN A 533 -20.78 8.34 -23.65
N ARG A 534 -19.60 8.94 -23.40
CA ARG A 534 -18.70 9.48 -24.43
C ARG A 534 -18.32 8.40 -25.46
N ARG A 535 -17.95 7.19 -25.00
CA ARG A 535 -17.62 6.07 -25.90
C ARG A 535 -18.81 5.61 -26.74
N VAL A 536 -19.99 5.51 -26.15
CA VAL A 536 -21.21 5.13 -26.88
C VAL A 536 -21.55 6.16 -27.97
N ALA A 537 -21.46 7.45 -27.64
CA ALA A 537 -21.63 8.53 -28.62
C ALA A 537 -20.58 8.42 -29.74
N MET A 538 -19.30 8.22 -29.38
CA MET A 538 -18.21 8.07 -30.33
C MET A 538 -18.41 6.91 -31.29
N LYS A 539 -18.86 5.76 -30.78
CA LYS A 539 -19.13 4.57 -31.60
C LYS A 539 -20.22 4.86 -32.64
N LYS A 540 -21.29 5.56 -32.25
CA LYS A 540 -22.36 5.96 -33.18
C LYS A 540 -21.84 6.90 -34.27
N VAL A 541 -21.01 7.87 -33.91
CA VAL A 541 -20.37 8.78 -34.87
C VAL A 541 -19.53 8.00 -35.89
N ILE A 542 -18.68 7.09 -35.41
CA ILE A 542 -17.83 6.26 -36.27
C ILE A 542 -18.68 5.38 -37.19
N GLU A 543 -19.75 4.76 -36.69
CA GLU A 543 -20.68 3.95 -37.50
C GLU A 543 -21.33 4.79 -38.62
N VAL A 544 -21.74 6.02 -38.34
CA VAL A 544 -22.30 6.95 -39.34
C VAL A 544 -21.26 7.32 -40.40
N LEU A 545 -20.02 7.64 -39.99
CA LEU A 545 -18.94 7.98 -40.92
C LEU A 545 -18.52 6.79 -41.78
N GLN A 546 -18.47 5.58 -41.21
CA GLN A 546 -18.20 4.35 -41.96
C GLN A 546 -19.31 4.05 -42.97
N ALA A 547 -20.58 4.27 -42.60
CA ALA A 547 -21.72 4.07 -43.50
C ALA A 547 -21.68 5.06 -44.68
N LYS A 548 -21.36 6.34 -44.42
CA LYS A 548 -21.17 7.35 -45.48
C LYS A 548 -20.04 6.96 -46.44
N LYS A 549 -18.88 6.56 -45.91
CA LYS A 549 -17.74 6.11 -46.71
C LYS A 549 -18.03 4.87 -47.55
N ALA A 550 -18.95 4.00 -47.10
CA ALA A 550 -19.38 2.84 -47.86
C ALA A 550 -20.44 3.16 -48.94
N SER A 551 -21.05 4.34 -48.87
CA SER A 551 -22.02 4.84 -49.85
C SER A 551 -21.43 5.80 -50.90
N GLU A 552 -20.18 6.22 -50.71
CA GLU A 552 -19.32 6.91 -51.68
C GLU A 552 -18.44 5.89 -52.42
#